data_AF-A0AA90QYZ4-F1
#
_entry.id   AF-A0AA90QYZ4-F1
#
_cell.length_a   1.000
_cell.length_b   1.000
_cell.length_c   1.000
_cell.angle_alpha   90.00
_cell.angle_beta   90.00
_cell.angle_gamma   90.00
#
_symmetry.space_group_name_H-M   'P 1'
#
loop_
_entity.id
_entity.type
_entity.pdbx_description
1 polymer ?
#
loop_
_entity_poly.entity_id
_entity_poly.type
_entity_poly.pdbx_seq_one_letter_code
_entity_poly.pdbx_strand_id
1 'polypeptide(L)'
;MVRDDVPLGFAMVAVAHASLAAYLKFKDTPEVQAWLAGPFFKAVCIVNAREFENAKQVADHIVLTESALDNREVAIAFCPREEWPKMFKFLKLYRAPPVISTGDTLSGKRRFSLACRPASP
;
A
#
# COMPACT_ATOMS: atom_id res chain seq x y z
N MET A 1 -1.70 0.41 -2.80
CA MET A 1 -2.64 1.52 -2.52
C MET A 1 -2.92 1.53 -1.03
N VAL A 2 -3.16 2.69 -0.44
CA VAL A 2 -3.48 2.86 0.99
C VAL A 2 -4.65 3.81 1.13
N ARG A 3 -5.54 3.56 2.09
CA ARG A 3 -6.70 4.43 2.33
C ARG A 3 -6.26 5.82 2.80
N ASP A 4 -7.01 6.84 2.40
CA ASP A 4 -6.77 8.25 2.72
C ASP A 4 -7.05 8.61 4.19
N ASP A 5 -7.82 7.78 4.86
CA ASP A 5 -8.21 7.88 6.26
C ASP A 5 -7.31 7.07 7.22
N VAL A 6 -6.14 6.60 6.76
CA VAL A 6 -5.14 5.91 7.58
C VAL A 6 -4.04 6.89 8.00
N PRO A 7 -3.72 7.01 9.31
CA PRO A 7 -2.68 7.94 9.76
C PRO A 7 -1.32 7.62 9.14
N LEU A 8 -0.52 8.65 8.83
CA LEU A 8 0.74 8.53 8.09
C LEU A 8 1.67 7.43 8.60
N GLY A 9 1.90 7.34 9.92
CA GLY A 9 2.76 6.31 10.50
C GLY A 9 2.28 4.88 10.20
N PHE A 10 0.97 4.64 10.29
CA PHE A 10 0.36 3.37 9.93
C PHE A 10 0.39 3.14 8.41
N ALA A 11 0.15 4.18 7.61
CA ALA A 11 0.16 4.09 6.15
C ALA A 11 1.51 3.61 5.61
N MET A 12 2.62 4.13 6.14
CA MET A 12 3.97 3.73 5.72
C MET A 12 4.24 2.25 6.01
N VAL A 13 3.90 1.80 7.22
CA VAL A 13 4.08 0.39 7.63
C VAL A 13 3.15 -0.52 6.84
N ALA A 14 1.89 -0.13 6.65
CA ALA A 14 0.91 -0.87 5.87
C ALA A 14 1.35 -1.07 4.42
N VAL A 15 1.91 -0.03 3.77
CA VAL A 15 2.44 -0.14 2.40
C VAL A 15 3.64 -1.08 2.33
N ALA A 16 4.55 -1.04 3.31
CA ALA A 16 5.69 -1.95 3.37
C ALA A 16 5.23 -3.41 3.53
N HIS A 17 4.32 -3.67 4.47
CA HIS A 17 3.72 -4.98 4.66
C HIS A 17 2.94 -5.46 3.43
N ALA A 18 2.16 -4.59 2.80
CA ALA A 18 1.41 -4.93 1.59
C ALA A 18 2.36 -5.33 0.44
N SER A 19 3.47 -4.61 0.25
CA SER A 19 4.48 -4.98 -0.75
C SER A 19 5.10 -6.34 -0.48
N LEU A 20 5.46 -6.64 0.78
CA LEU A 20 6.07 -7.92 1.14
C LEU A 20 5.06 -9.07 1.05
N ALA A 21 3.84 -8.86 1.54
CA ALA A 21 2.79 -9.86 1.52
C ALA A 21 2.35 -10.19 0.08
N ALA A 22 2.27 -9.18 -0.81
CA ALA A 22 2.03 -9.41 -2.23
C ALA A 22 3.17 -10.20 -2.87
N TYR A 23 4.43 -9.85 -2.57
CA TYR A 23 5.58 -10.64 -3.04
C TYR A 23 5.48 -12.09 -2.56
N LEU A 24 5.28 -12.35 -1.27
CA LEU A 24 5.20 -13.72 -0.74
C LEU A 24 4.05 -14.53 -1.36
N LYS A 25 2.91 -13.88 -1.65
CA LYS A 25 1.76 -14.52 -2.29
C LYS A 25 2.00 -14.86 -3.76
N PHE A 26 2.71 -14.00 -4.49
CA PHE A 26 2.83 -14.09 -5.96
C PHE A 26 4.26 -14.38 -6.45
N LYS A 27 5.22 -14.65 -5.55
CA LYS A 27 6.65 -14.80 -5.89
C LYS A 27 6.93 -15.81 -7.01
N ASP A 28 6.10 -16.84 -7.14
CA ASP A 28 6.32 -17.93 -8.09
C ASP A 28 5.63 -17.67 -9.45
N THR A 29 4.97 -16.52 -9.64
CA THR A 29 4.35 -16.18 -10.93
C THR A 29 5.35 -15.58 -11.93
N PRO A 30 5.17 -15.80 -13.24
CA PRO A 30 6.07 -15.24 -14.25
C PRO A 30 6.09 -13.71 -14.24
N GLU A 31 4.99 -13.06 -13.88
CA GLU A 31 4.91 -11.59 -13.80
C GLU A 31 5.82 -11.05 -12.71
N VAL A 32 5.87 -11.69 -11.54
CA VAL A 32 6.79 -11.29 -10.46
C VAL A 32 8.24 -11.55 -10.85
N GLN A 33 8.55 -12.67 -11.52
CA GLN A 33 9.90 -12.96 -11.99
C GLN A 33 10.38 -11.94 -13.03
N ALA A 34 9.54 -11.60 -14.01
CA ALA A 34 9.83 -10.57 -15.00
C ALA A 34 10.00 -9.18 -14.36
N TRP A 35 9.13 -8.84 -13.41
CA TRP A 35 9.21 -7.60 -12.67
C TRP A 35 10.49 -7.47 -11.83
N LEU A 36 10.96 -8.57 -11.22
CA LEU A 36 12.22 -8.65 -10.46
C LEU A 36 13.46 -8.56 -11.36
N ALA A 37 13.41 -9.16 -12.55
CA ALA A 37 14.50 -9.07 -13.53
C ALA A 37 14.62 -7.67 -14.16
N GLY A 38 13.56 -6.87 -14.08
CA GLY A 38 13.50 -5.51 -14.58
C GLY A 38 13.78 -4.44 -13.51
N PRO A 39 13.29 -3.20 -13.73
CA PRO A 39 13.54 -2.06 -12.83
C PRO A 39 12.77 -2.13 -11.50
N PHE A 40 11.92 -3.13 -11.30
CA PHE A 40 11.20 -3.36 -10.04
C PHE A 40 10.36 -2.16 -9.55
N PHE A 41 9.74 -1.43 -10.48
CA PHE A 41 8.98 -0.21 -10.17
C PHE A 41 7.77 -0.50 -9.28
N LYS A 42 7.52 0.43 -8.35
CA LYS A 42 6.35 0.44 -7.48
C LYS A 42 5.72 1.83 -7.49
N ALA A 43 4.40 1.86 -7.48
CA ALA A 43 3.63 3.07 -7.25
C ALA A 43 2.80 2.90 -5.98
N VAL A 44 2.85 3.91 -5.12
CA VAL A 44 1.96 3.99 -3.95
C VAL A 44 0.93 5.05 -4.26
N CYS A 45 -0.35 4.67 -4.20
CA CYS A 45 -1.46 5.59 -4.38
C CYS A 45 -2.25 5.71 -3.07
N ILE A 46 -2.73 6.93 -2.80
CA ILE A 46 -3.70 7.21 -1.76
C ILE A 46 -5.10 7.15 -2.36
N VAL A 47 -6.04 6.49 -1.68
CA VAL A 47 -7.40 6.27 -2.20
C VAL A 47 -8.48 6.46 -1.16
N ASN A 48 -9.64 6.93 -1.59
CA ASN A 48 -10.83 6.97 -0.73
C ASN A 48 -11.49 5.58 -0.62
N ALA A 49 -12.50 5.47 0.24
CA ALA A 49 -13.22 4.22 0.47
C ALA A 49 -13.83 3.61 -0.81
N ARG A 50 -14.42 4.42 -1.70
CA ARG A 50 -15.05 3.94 -2.94
C ARG A 50 -14.01 3.38 -3.91
N GLU A 51 -12.89 4.07 -4.08
CA GLU A 51 -11.78 3.61 -4.91
C GLU A 51 -11.16 2.32 -4.35
N PHE A 52 -11.06 2.21 -3.02
CA PHE A 52 -10.57 1.01 -2.34
C PHE A 52 -11.47 -0.20 -2.60
N GLU A 53 -12.79 -0.06 -2.46
CA GLU A 53 -13.75 -1.14 -2.76
C GLU A 53 -13.72 -1.54 -4.24
N ASN A 54 -13.64 -0.57 -5.16
CA ASN A 54 -13.49 -0.86 -6.59
C ASN A 54 -12.18 -1.62 -6.87
N ALA A 55 -11.10 -1.31 -6.15
CA ALA A 55 -9.81 -1.95 -6.33
C ALA A 55 -9.82 -3.43 -5.90
N LYS A 56 -10.67 -3.83 -4.94
CA LYS A 56 -10.86 -5.24 -4.57
C LYS A 56 -11.48 -6.08 -5.69
N GLN A 57 -12.15 -5.47 -6.67
CA GLN A 57 -12.70 -6.19 -7.82
C GLN A 57 -11.64 -6.59 -8.84
N VAL A 58 -10.40 -6.09 -8.69
CA VAL A 58 -9.30 -6.38 -9.62
C VAL A 58 -8.59 -7.64 -9.16
N ALA A 59 -8.38 -8.59 -10.08
CA ALA A 59 -7.74 -9.86 -9.78
C ALA A 59 -6.29 -9.70 -9.26
N ASP A 60 -5.81 -10.76 -8.60
CA ASP A 60 -4.43 -10.89 -8.11
C ASP A 60 -4.04 -9.78 -7.15
N HIS A 61 -4.82 -9.65 -6.09
CA HIS A 61 -4.59 -8.68 -5.03
C HIS A 61 -4.48 -9.34 -3.65
N ILE A 62 -4.03 -8.53 -2.69
CA ILE A 62 -4.04 -8.84 -1.27
C ILE A 62 -4.47 -7.60 -0.48
N VAL A 63 -5.41 -7.80 0.44
CA VAL A 63 -5.88 -6.77 1.37
C VAL A 63 -5.18 -6.97 2.71
N LEU A 64 -4.68 -5.87 3.26
CA LEU A 64 -3.98 -5.83 4.54
C LEU A 64 -4.86 -5.16 5.58
N THR A 65 -4.92 -5.76 6.76
CA THR A 65 -5.60 -5.20 7.93
C THR A 65 -4.59 -4.76 8.99
N GLU A 66 -4.97 -3.76 9.78
CA GLU A 66 -4.18 -3.26 10.91
C GLU A 66 -4.92 -3.48 12.23
N SER A 67 -4.32 -4.30 13.10
CA SER A 67 -4.87 -4.63 14.42
C SER A 67 -4.97 -3.43 15.36
N ALA A 68 -4.03 -2.48 15.28
CA ALA A 68 -4.06 -1.25 16.05
C ALA A 68 -5.17 -0.27 15.61
N LEU A 69 -5.85 -0.57 14.51
CA LEU A 69 -7.01 0.14 13.99
C LEU A 69 -8.22 -0.81 13.90
N ASP A 70 -8.42 -1.66 14.92
CA ASP A 70 -9.55 -2.58 15.05
C ASP A 70 -9.68 -3.58 13.88
N ASN A 71 -8.56 -4.09 13.36
CA ASN A 71 -8.47 -4.99 12.20
C ASN A 71 -9.07 -4.42 10.92
N ARG A 72 -9.13 -3.09 10.82
CA ARG A 72 -9.59 -2.39 9.63
C ARG A 72 -8.67 -2.67 8.45
N GLU A 73 -9.24 -2.80 7.26
CA GLU A 73 -8.50 -2.83 6.01
C GLU A 73 -7.84 -1.47 5.75
N VAL A 74 -6.53 -1.46 5.58
CA VAL A 74 -5.74 -0.23 5.48
C VAL A 74 -5.07 -0.07 4.12
N ALA A 75 -4.69 -1.18 3.50
CA ALA A 75 -3.93 -1.18 2.25
C ALA A 75 -4.31 -2.36 1.37
N ILE A 76 -4.11 -2.20 0.07
CA ILE A 76 -4.26 -3.24 -0.93
C ILE A 76 -3.06 -3.20 -1.88
N ALA A 77 -2.50 -4.37 -2.15
CA ALA A 77 -1.41 -4.55 -3.10
C ALA A 77 -1.78 -5.60 -4.13
N PHE A 78 -1.08 -5.56 -5.27
CA PHE A 78 -1.43 -6.32 -6.46
C PHE A 78 -0.20 -7.03 -6.99
N CYS A 79 -0.40 -8.20 -7.61
CA CYS A 79 0.59 -8.80 -8.47
C CYS A 79 0.98 -7.80 -9.58
N PRO A 80 2.28 -7.64 -9.88
CA PRO A 80 2.75 -6.86 -11.02
C PRO A 80 2.06 -7.32 -12.31
N ARG A 81 1.82 -6.38 -13.22
CA ARG A 81 1.22 -6.65 -14.53
C ARG A 81 1.65 -5.57 -15.52
N GLU A 82 1.67 -5.95 -16.79
CA GLU A 82 1.95 -5.05 -17.90
C GLU A 82 0.76 -4.11 -18.15
N GLU A 83 -0.46 -4.67 -18.21
CA GLU A 83 -1.67 -3.91 -18.44
C GLU A 83 -2.47 -3.68 -17.16
N TRP A 84 -2.70 -2.40 -16.85
CA TRP A 84 -3.52 -1.99 -15.70
C TRP A 84 -4.90 -1.49 -16.14
N PRO A 85 -5.96 -1.79 -15.37
CA PRO A 85 -7.28 -1.19 -15.59
C PRO A 85 -7.19 0.34 -15.63
N LYS A 86 -7.98 0.98 -16.51
CA LYS A 86 -7.92 2.43 -16.76
C LYS A 86 -7.99 3.28 -15.49
N MET A 87 -8.73 2.83 -14.46
CA MET A 87 -8.86 3.55 -13.19
C MET A 87 -7.51 3.83 -12.51
N PHE A 88 -6.52 2.94 -12.64
CA PHE A 88 -5.22 3.09 -11.97
C PHE A 88 -4.42 4.29 -12.49
N LYS A 89 -4.66 4.71 -13.74
CA LYS A 89 -3.99 5.87 -14.35
C LYS A 89 -4.41 7.20 -13.72
N PHE A 90 -5.58 7.24 -13.08
CA PHE A 90 -6.15 8.45 -12.49
C PHE A 90 -6.00 8.50 -10.97
N LEU A 91 -5.44 7.45 -10.36
CA LEU A 91 -5.23 7.41 -8.91
C LEU A 91 -4.19 8.43 -8.47
N LYS A 92 -4.46 9.09 -7.34
CA LYS A 92 -3.54 10.05 -6.75
C LYS A 92 -2.34 9.33 -6.14
N LEU A 93 -1.13 9.69 -6.55
CA LEU A 93 0.10 9.18 -5.95
C LEU A 93 0.22 9.64 -4.49
N TYR A 94 0.63 8.72 -3.62
CA TYR A 94 0.95 8.99 -2.21
C TYR A 94 2.26 9.76 -2.17
N ARG A 95 2.16 11.08 -2.07
CA ARG A 95 3.29 12.01 -1.99
C ARG A 95 3.08 12.91 -0.79
N ALA A 96 4.16 13.41 -0.20
CA ALA A 96 4.05 14.48 0.78
C ALA A 96 3.33 15.68 0.15
N PRO A 97 2.50 16.43 0.91
CA PRO A 97 2.11 17.77 0.46
C PRO A 97 3.38 18.59 0.18
N PRO A 98 3.35 19.55 -0.76
CA PRO A 98 4.50 20.42 -1.00
C PRO A 98 4.94 21.05 0.31
N VAL A 99 6.24 20.95 0.62
CA VAL A 99 6.82 21.51 1.83
C VAL A 99 6.72 23.03 1.71
N ILE A 100 5.76 23.65 2.39
CA ILE A 100 5.85 25.07 2.71
C ILE A 100 6.84 25.15 3.87
N SER A 101 8.03 25.70 3.61
CA SER A 101 9.08 25.88 4.60
C SER A 101 8.59 26.83 5.70
N THR A 102 8.02 26.25 6.75
CA THR A 102 7.89 26.88 8.06
C THR A 102 8.78 26.04 8.96
N GLY A 103 9.91 26.64 9.34
CA GLY A 103 10.94 25.96 10.11
C GLY A 103 10.40 25.54 11.44
N ASP A 104 10.62 24.28 11.82
CA ASP A 104 10.43 23.84 13.19
C ASP A 104 11.45 22.77 13.57
N THR A 105 12.02 22.98 14.74
CA THR A 105 12.74 21.97 15.51
C THR A 105 11.71 21.26 16.39
N LEU A 106 11.76 19.92 16.51
CA LEU A 106 11.79 19.22 17.79
C LEU A 106 11.76 17.68 17.65
N SER A 107 12.51 17.08 18.56
CA SER A 107 12.80 15.66 18.76
C SER A 107 11.72 14.97 19.60
N GLY A 108 11.43 13.69 19.32
CA GLY A 108 10.60 12.86 20.19
C GLY A 108 10.62 11.37 19.81
N LYS A 109 11.40 10.56 20.54
CA LYS A 109 11.46 9.08 20.42
C LYS A 109 10.24 8.42 21.07
N ARG A 110 9.57 7.48 20.40
CA ARG A 110 8.73 6.43 21.04
C ARG A 110 8.85 5.07 20.31
N ARG A 111 8.89 3.99 21.12
CA ARG A 111 9.12 2.58 20.75
C ARG A 111 7.96 2.00 19.94
N PHE A 112 8.29 1.11 18.99
CA PHE A 112 7.37 0.42 18.09
C PHE A 112 7.12 -1.05 18.52
N SER A 113 5.86 -1.47 18.47
CA SER A 113 5.46 -2.85 18.22
C SER A 113 4.17 -2.79 17.39
N LEU A 114 4.25 -3.17 16.11
CA LEU A 114 3.13 -3.23 15.17
C LEU A 114 3.18 -4.58 14.46
N ALA A 115 2.05 -5.27 14.33
CA ALA A 115 1.91 -6.47 13.53
C ALA A 115 0.67 -6.34 12.62
N CYS A 116 0.87 -6.09 11.33
CA CYS A 116 -0.21 -6.25 10.34
C CYS A 116 -0.39 -7.74 10.00
N ARG A 117 -1.63 -8.14 9.70
CA ARG A 117 -1.95 -9.50 9.24
C ARG A 117 -2.67 -9.44 7.88
N PRO A 118 -2.58 -10.50 7.05
CA PRO A 118 -3.43 -10.63 5.88
C PRO A 118 -4.91 -10.67 6.28
N ALA A 119 -5.79 -10.04 5.49
CA ALA A 119 -7.23 -10.26 5.63
C ALA A 119 -7.56 -11.75 5.42
N SER A 120 -8.44 -12.30 6.27
CA SER A 120 -8.92 -13.69 6.08
C SER A 120 -9.83 -13.76 4.84
N PRO A 121 -9.84 -14.90 4.12
CA PRO A 121 -10.62 -15.08 2.89
C PRO A 121 -12.14 -14.98 3.12
#